data_AF-A0A5P3VPM6-F1
#
_entry.id   AF-A0A5P3VPM6-F1
#
_cell.length_a   1.000
_cell.length_b   1.000
_cell.length_c   1.000
_cell.angle_alpha   90.00
_cell.angle_beta   90.00
_cell.angle_gamma   90.00
#
_symmetry.space_group_name_H-M   'P 1'
#
loop_
_entity.id
_entity.type
_entity.pdbx_description
1 polymer ?
#
loop_
_entity_poly.entity_id
_entity_poly.type
_entity_poly.pdbx_seq_one_letter_code
_entity_poly.pdbx_strand_id
1 'polypeptide(L)'
;MLAAIVTQSAWPEWREEGGKFIPHLSTWLNGKRWLDEAAPKQAGTAAGAPAGGGDATWWESAPGIEAKGAEVWRTRKPGEDFQRYKVGVFKAAGEGPWRQGLLADLLRTKSSIYADVHQYFYGHPPIGDAA
;
A
#
# COMPACT_ATOMS: atom_id res chain seq x y z
N MET A 1 8.48 -29.18 -13.18
CA MET A 1 7.23 -28.70 -13.80
C MET A 1 5.99 -29.21 -13.04
N LEU A 2 5.73 -30.51 -12.96
CA LEU A 2 4.55 -31.06 -12.26
C LEU A 2 4.51 -30.75 -10.75
N ALA A 3 5.64 -30.79 -10.05
CA ALA A 3 5.72 -30.50 -8.61
C ALA A 3 5.35 -29.03 -8.27
N ALA A 4 5.72 -28.07 -9.11
CA ALA A 4 5.42 -26.65 -8.90
C ALA A 4 3.92 -26.36 -9.06
N ILE A 5 3.25 -27.09 -9.94
CA ILE A 5 1.81 -26.99 -10.18
C ILE A 5 1.03 -27.52 -8.97
N VAL A 6 1.46 -28.65 -8.40
CA VAL A 6 0.83 -29.23 -7.18
C VAL A 6 0.99 -28.29 -5.98
N THR A 7 2.14 -27.65 -5.82
CA THR A 7 2.39 -26.73 -4.70
C THR A 7 1.58 -25.44 -4.82
N GLN A 8 1.43 -24.89 -6.03
CA GLN A 8 0.69 -23.64 -6.26
C GLN A 8 -0.83 -23.85 -6.33
N SER A 9 -1.31 -25.02 -6.75
CA SER A 9 -2.74 -25.34 -6.74
C SER A 9 -3.33 -25.51 -5.33
N ALA A 10 -2.48 -25.65 -4.33
CA ALA A 10 -2.87 -25.68 -2.92
C ALA A 10 -3.03 -24.27 -2.30
N TRP A 11 -2.80 -23.19 -3.04
CA TRP A 11 -2.86 -21.83 -2.50
C TRP A 11 -4.31 -21.37 -2.25
N PRO A 12 -4.55 -20.55 -1.21
CA PRO A 12 -5.90 -20.07 -0.86
C PRO A 12 -6.57 -19.32 -2.02
N GLU A 13 -5.79 -18.56 -2.77
CA GLU A 13 -6.23 -17.78 -3.94
C GLU A 13 -6.76 -18.67 -5.08
N TRP A 14 -6.37 -19.94 -5.15
CA TRP A 14 -6.92 -20.94 -6.09
C TRP A 14 -8.15 -21.66 -5.52
N ARG A 15 -8.39 -21.56 -4.22
CA ARG A 15 -9.47 -22.24 -3.49
C ARG A 15 -10.64 -21.31 -3.15
N GLU A 16 -10.44 -19.99 -3.15
CA GLU A 16 -11.55 -19.04 -3.07
C GLU A 16 -12.46 -19.20 -4.31
N GLU A 17 -13.77 -19.21 -4.11
CA GLU A 17 -14.80 -19.50 -5.15
C GLU A 17 -14.73 -20.93 -5.76
N GLY A 18 -14.18 -21.94 -5.08
CA GLY A 18 -14.31 -23.34 -5.50
C GLY A 18 -13.68 -23.68 -6.87
N GLY A 19 -12.62 -22.96 -7.26
CA GLY A 19 -11.95 -23.13 -8.55
C GLY A 19 -12.61 -22.41 -9.72
N LYS A 20 -13.58 -21.53 -9.46
CA LYS A 20 -14.33 -20.79 -10.48
C LYS A 20 -13.52 -19.67 -11.15
N PHE A 21 -12.44 -19.20 -10.53
CA PHE A 21 -11.55 -18.19 -11.10
C PHE A 21 -10.10 -18.66 -11.03
N ILE A 22 -9.64 -19.36 -12.06
CA ILE A 22 -8.21 -19.50 -12.32
C ILE A 22 -7.79 -18.20 -13.01
N PRO A 23 -6.99 -17.31 -12.39
CA PRO A 23 -6.59 -16.08 -13.06
C PRO A 23 -5.71 -16.43 -14.27
N HIS A 24 -6.28 -16.27 -15.47
CA HIS A 24 -5.62 -16.39 -16.78
C HIS A 24 -4.56 -17.50 -16.87
N LEU A 25 -4.98 -18.78 -16.89
CA LEU A 25 -4.08 -19.94 -17.04
C LEU A 25 -3.10 -19.79 -18.22
N SER A 26 -3.56 -19.22 -19.35
CA SER A 26 -2.72 -18.92 -20.50
C SER A 26 -1.62 -17.90 -20.21
N THR A 27 -1.89 -16.86 -19.41
CA THR A 27 -0.88 -15.87 -19.00
C THR A 27 0.16 -16.49 -18.07
N TRP A 28 -0.27 -17.37 -17.16
CA TRP A 28 0.63 -18.09 -16.26
C TRP A 28 1.53 -19.09 -17.00
N LEU A 29 0.96 -19.85 -17.94
CA LEU A 29 1.69 -20.80 -18.77
C LEU A 29 2.66 -20.09 -19.73
N ASN A 30 2.21 -19.00 -20.37
CA ASN A 30 3.05 -18.23 -21.29
C ASN A 30 4.18 -17.47 -20.56
N GLY A 31 3.94 -17.07 -19.30
CA GLY A 31 4.90 -16.36 -18.47
C GLY A 31 6.01 -17.23 -17.85
N LYS A 32 6.05 -18.54 -18.18
CA LYS A 32 7.00 -19.53 -17.65
C LYS A 32 7.18 -19.43 -16.13
N ARG A 33 6.10 -19.14 -15.41
CA ARG A 33 6.10 -18.85 -13.96
C ARG A 33 6.52 -20.05 -13.09
N TRP A 34 6.68 -21.24 -13.70
CA TRP A 34 7.34 -22.39 -13.07
C TRP A 34 8.86 -22.26 -12.91
N LEU A 35 9.48 -21.25 -13.55
CA LEU A 35 10.89 -20.87 -13.38
C LEU A 35 11.07 -19.77 -12.34
N ASP A 36 9.98 -19.17 -11.85
CA ASP A 36 10.06 -18.18 -10.79
C ASP A 36 10.49 -18.93 -9.52
N GLU A 37 11.66 -18.58 -8.99
CA GLU A 37 12.14 -19.15 -7.73
C GLU A 37 11.14 -18.74 -6.65
N ALA A 38 10.40 -19.72 -6.12
CA ALA A 38 9.38 -19.46 -5.12
C ALA A 38 10.04 -18.76 -3.93
N ALA A 39 9.91 -17.44 -3.89
CA ALA A 39 10.36 -16.64 -2.77
C ALA A 39 9.83 -17.31 -1.50
N PRO A 40 10.69 -17.55 -0.48
CA PRO A 40 10.29 -18.28 0.70
C PRO A 40 9.04 -17.62 1.27
N LYS A 41 7.98 -18.43 1.29
CA LYS A 41 6.66 -18.17 1.82
C LYS A 41 6.82 -17.56 3.21
N GLN A 42 6.63 -16.24 3.34
CA GLN A 42 6.47 -15.64 4.66
C GLN A 42 5.14 -16.13 5.22
N ALA A 43 5.23 -17.24 5.95
CA ALA A 43 4.18 -17.75 6.80
C ALA A 43 3.82 -16.65 7.79
N GLY A 44 2.52 -16.36 7.90
CA GLY A 44 2.01 -15.36 8.83
C GLY A 44 2.54 -15.62 10.24
N THR A 45 3.04 -14.56 10.87
CA THR A 45 3.19 -14.49 12.32
C THR A 45 2.69 -13.11 12.74
N ALA A 46 1.55 -13.12 13.40
CA ALA A 46 1.15 -12.02 14.26
C ALA A 46 2.14 -11.94 15.44
N ALA A 47 2.40 -10.70 15.87
CA ALA A 47 3.21 -10.26 17.01
C ALA A 47 4.72 -10.04 16.78
N GLY A 48 5.15 -8.79 16.98
CA GLY A 48 6.51 -8.40 17.37
C GLY A 48 7.45 -8.02 16.23
N ALA A 49 7.74 -6.72 16.11
CA ALA A 49 8.72 -6.08 15.23
C ALA A 49 10.19 -6.50 15.54
N PRO A 50 11.24 -5.91 14.89
CA PRO A 50 11.32 -5.18 13.63
C PRO A 50 12.39 -5.78 12.67
N ALA A 51 12.26 -5.57 11.37
CA ALA A 51 13.39 -5.70 10.44
C ALA A 51 13.26 -4.63 9.35
N GLY A 52 14.30 -3.82 9.23
CA GLY A 52 14.31 -2.56 8.50
C GLY A 52 14.06 -2.71 7.02
N GLY A 53 13.10 -1.93 6.52
CA GLY A 53 13.14 -1.40 5.16
C GLY A 53 13.82 -0.04 5.27
N GLY A 54 15.00 0.09 4.66
CA GLY A 54 15.77 1.32 4.64
C GLY A 54 14.97 2.49 4.06
N ASP A 55 15.46 3.68 4.36
CA ASP A 55 15.38 5.00 3.70
C ASP A 55 14.74 5.14 2.29
N ALA A 56 14.52 4.07 1.52
CA ALA A 56 13.73 4.07 0.29
C ALA A 56 12.23 3.85 0.58
N THR A 57 11.49 4.97 0.54
CA THR A 57 10.03 5.06 0.35
C THR A 57 9.13 4.55 1.48
N TRP A 58 9.42 4.89 2.74
CA TRP A 58 8.56 4.59 3.91
C TRP A 58 7.07 4.93 3.73
N TRP A 59 6.73 5.86 2.83
CA TRP A 59 5.38 6.34 2.58
C TRP A 59 4.56 5.52 1.57
N GLU A 60 5.13 4.47 0.98
CA GLU A 60 4.43 3.56 0.04
C GLU A 60 3.68 2.43 0.74
N SER A 61 4.03 2.11 1.98
CA SER A 61 3.45 0.99 2.72
C SER A 61 2.72 1.46 3.99
N ALA A 62 1.64 0.78 4.34
CA ALA A 62 0.93 1.08 5.57
C ALA A 62 1.80 0.91 6.84
N PRO A 63 2.61 -0.17 6.99
CA PRO A 63 3.52 -0.31 8.12
C PRO A 63 4.59 0.80 8.16
N GLY A 64 5.09 1.24 7.02
CA GLY A 64 6.07 2.35 6.96
C GLY A 64 5.46 3.69 7.37
N ILE A 65 4.22 3.98 6.93
CA ILE A 65 3.48 5.18 7.36
C ILE A 65 3.17 5.11 8.86
N GLU A 66 2.84 3.94 9.40
CA GLU A 66 2.61 3.75 10.84
C GLU A 66 3.88 3.95 11.65
N ALA A 67 4.99 3.35 11.23
CA ALA A 67 6.30 3.52 11.86
C ALA A 67 6.72 5.00 11.85
N LYS A 68 6.61 5.67 10.70
CA LYS A 68 6.93 7.09 10.61
C LYS A 68 5.98 7.95 11.42
N GLY A 69 4.69 7.63 11.42
CA GLY A 69 3.70 8.33 12.23
C GLY A 69 4.00 8.23 13.72
N ALA A 70 4.38 7.05 14.21
CA ALA A 70 4.82 6.86 15.59
C ALA A 70 6.09 7.66 15.93
N GLU A 71 6.99 7.87 14.95
CA GLU A 71 8.21 8.67 15.10
C GLU A 71 7.95 10.18 15.13
N VAL A 72 7.16 10.71 14.18
CA VAL A 72 7.06 12.16 13.95
C VAL A 72 5.73 12.80 14.40
N TRP A 73 4.72 12.01 14.73
CA TRP A 73 3.39 12.53 15.06
C TRP A 73 2.73 11.84 16.25
N ARG A 74 2.25 10.61 16.05
CA ARG A 74 1.63 9.75 17.05
C ARG A 74 1.40 8.35 16.47
N THR A 75 1.21 7.37 17.35
CA THR A 75 0.75 6.04 16.97
C THR A 75 -0.69 6.06 16.44
N ARG A 76 -0.99 5.19 15.45
CA ARG A 76 -2.35 5.00 14.92
C ARG A 76 -3.27 4.40 15.98
N LYS A 77 -4.51 4.90 16.09
CA LYS A 77 -5.51 4.32 16.99
C LYS A 77 -6.23 3.13 16.31
N PRO A 78 -6.65 2.12 17.07
CA PRO A 78 -7.47 1.04 16.52
C PRO A 78 -8.83 1.59 16.05
N GLY A 79 -9.28 1.15 14.87
CA GLY A 79 -10.55 1.58 14.27
C GLY A 79 -10.54 2.97 13.62
N GLU A 80 -9.42 3.69 13.65
CA GLU A 80 -9.29 4.96 12.95
C GLU A 80 -9.17 4.77 11.43
N ASP A 81 -9.75 5.70 10.66
CA ASP A 81 -9.58 5.77 9.22
C ASP A 81 -8.10 5.99 8.84
N PHE A 82 -7.57 5.06 8.04
CA PHE A 82 -6.16 5.07 7.66
C PHE A 82 -5.80 6.28 6.79
N GLN A 83 -6.73 6.76 5.94
CA GLN A 83 -6.47 7.90 5.06
C GLN A 83 -6.29 9.19 5.87
N ARG A 84 -7.17 9.46 6.85
CA ARG A 84 -7.02 10.59 7.79
C ARG A 84 -5.71 10.50 8.59
N TYR A 85 -5.36 9.31 9.07
CA TYR A 85 -4.09 9.10 9.75
C TYR A 85 -2.89 9.42 8.83
N LYS A 86 -2.88 8.87 7.62
CA LYS A 86 -1.83 9.10 6.61
C LYS A 86 -1.63 10.59 6.30
N VAL A 87 -2.72 11.33 6.10
CA VAL A 87 -2.66 12.79 5.89
C VAL A 87 -1.97 13.49 7.06
N GLY A 88 -2.30 13.12 8.30
CA GLY A 88 -1.65 13.70 9.48
C GLY A 88 -0.17 13.36 9.59
N VAL A 89 0.23 12.11 9.31
CA VAL A 89 1.65 11.70 9.25
C VAL A 89 2.39 12.52 8.19
N PHE A 90 1.81 12.69 7.01
CA PHE A 90 2.44 13.43 5.91
C PHE A 90 2.56 14.93 6.19
N LYS A 91 1.63 15.50 6.98
CA LYS A 91 1.78 16.86 7.48
C LYS A 91 2.93 16.96 8.47
N ALA A 92 2.96 16.09 9.48
CA ALA A 92 4.00 16.11 10.51
C ALA A 92 5.41 15.82 9.98
N ALA A 93 5.52 14.96 8.95
CA ALA A 93 6.78 14.66 8.27
C ALA A 93 7.37 15.86 7.48
N GLY A 94 6.60 16.93 7.28
CA GLY A 94 7.04 18.10 6.51
C GLY A 94 6.86 17.96 5.00
N GLU A 95 7.51 18.84 4.25
CA GLU A 95 7.49 18.85 2.79
C GLU A 95 8.30 17.68 2.22
N GLY A 96 7.77 17.01 1.20
CA GLY A 96 8.45 15.88 0.57
C GLY A 96 7.62 15.15 -0.48
N PRO A 97 8.21 14.16 -1.17
CA PRO A 97 7.58 13.42 -2.26
C PRO A 97 6.30 12.68 -1.84
N TRP A 98 6.16 12.32 -0.56
CA TRP A 98 4.94 11.69 -0.03
C TRP A 98 3.70 12.59 -0.12
N ARG A 99 3.83 13.90 0.09
CA ARG A 99 2.71 14.85 -0.06
C ARG A 99 2.30 14.98 -1.52
N GLN A 100 3.28 15.12 -2.41
CA GLN A 100 3.04 15.24 -3.85
C GLN A 100 2.41 13.97 -4.42
N GLY A 101 2.92 12.80 -4.04
CA GLY A 101 2.35 11.51 -4.43
C GLY A 101 0.91 11.34 -3.96
N LEU A 102 0.60 11.74 -2.72
CA LEU A 102 -0.78 11.71 -2.23
C LEU A 102 -1.69 12.66 -3.01
N LEU A 103 -1.28 13.91 -3.22
CA LEU A 103 -2.08 14.90 -3.95
C LEU A 103 -2.31 14.49 -5.41
N ALA A 104 -1.28 13.95 -6.08
CA ALA A 104 -1.39 13.42 -7.42
C ALA A 104 -2.38 12.25 -7.49
N ASP A 105 -2.36 11.33 -6.52
CA ASP A 105 -3.31 10.23 -6.44
C ASP A 105 -4.75 10.69 -6.20
N LEU A 106 -4.95 11.64 -5.28
CA LEU A 106 -6.25 12.24 -5.00
C LEU A 106 -6.81 12.98 -6.24
N LEU A 107 -5.97 13.72 -6.96
CA LEU A 107 -6.36 14.39 -8.20
C LEU A 107 -6.70 13.38 -9.30
N ARG A 108 -5.86 12.35 -9.49
CA ARG A 108 -6.07 11.26 -10.47
C ARG A 108 -7.39 10.54 -10.24
N THR A 109 -7.74 10.31 -8.98
CA THR A 109 -8.98 9.62 -8.58
C THR A 109 -10.17 10.58 -8.41
N LYS A 110 -9.98 11.88 -8.67
CA LYS A 110 -11.00 12.93 -8.48
C LYS A 110 -11.62 12.88 -7.08
N SER A 111 -10.79 12.61 -6.08
CA SER A 111 -11.22 12.48 -4.70
C SER A 111 -11.72 13.82 -4.16
N SER A 112 -12.90 13.81 -3.55
CA SER A 112 -13.52 15.02 -2.99
C SER A 112 -12.67 15.70 -1.90
N ILE A 113 -11.76 14.96 -1.26
CA ILE A 113 -10.89 15.47 -0.19
C ILE A 113 -9.62 16.16 -0.72
N TYR A 114 -9.39 16.24 -2.03
CA TYR A 114 -8.19 16.85 -2.61
C TYR A 114 -7.97 18.29 -2.13
N ALA A 115 -8.99 19.14 -2.27
CA ALA A 115 -8.92 20.55 -1.90
C ALA A 115 -8.68 20.73 -0.38
N ASP A 116 -9.39 19.97 0.44
CA ASP A 116 -9.24 19.99 1.91
C ASP A 116 -7.83 19.57 2.34
N VAL A 117 -7.29 18.50 1.75
CA VAL A 117 -5.93 18.00 2.05
C VAL A 117 -4.87 19.01 1.59
N HIS A 118 -5.06 19.64 0.43
CA HIS A 118 -4.17 20.68 -0.08
C HIS A 118 -4.14 21.89 0.86
N GLN A 119 -5.30 22.41 1.25
CA GLN A 119 -5.41 23.51 2.22
C GLN A 119 -4.83 23.11 3.58
N TYR A 120 -5.03 21.87 4.03
CA TYR A 120 -4.47 21.38 5.28
C TYR A 120 -2.93 21.36 5.27
N PHE A 121 -2.30 21.06 4.12
CA PHE A 121 -0.84 21.04 3.98
C PHE A 121 -0.21 22.41 3.78
N TYR A 122 -0.83 23.27 2.96
CA TYR A 122 -0.22 24.54 2.51
C TYR A 122 -0.89 25.80 3.06
N GLY A 123 -2.01 25.66 3.77
CA GLY A 123 -2.77 26.79 4.30
C GLY A 123 -3.61 27.55 3.26
N HIS A 124 -3.60 27.11 2.00
CA HIS A 124 -4.39 27.70 0.91
C HIS A 124 -4.95 26.62 -0.02
N PRO A 125 -6.11 26.86 -0.67
CA PRO A 125 -6.64 25.96 -1.68
C PRO A 125 -5.70 25.88 -2.91
N PRO A 126 -5.80 24.81 -3.72
CA PRO A 126 -5.02 24.69 -4.95
C PRO A 126 -5.33 25.86 -5.89
N ILE A 127 -4.30 26.43 -6.51
CA ILE A 127 -4.45 27.53 -7.48
C ILE A 127 -5.07 26.94 -8.74
N GLY A 128 -6.39 27.10 -8.91
CA GLY A 128 -7.16 26.51 -10.01
C GLY A 128 -8.68 26.46 -9.77
N ASP A 129 -9.11 26.46 -8.51
CA ASP A 129 -10.54 26.41 -8.12
C ASP A 129 -11.04 27.75 -7.52
N ALA A 130 -10.36 28.86 -7.81
CA ALA A 130 -10.85 30.20 -7.53
C ALA A 130 -11.58 30.75 -8.77
N ALA A 131 -12.77 30.18 -9.07
CA ALA A 131 -13.80 30.78 -9.92
C ALA A 131 -15.17 30.20 -9.57
#